data_AF-A0A4U5W3R9-F1
#
_entry.id   AF-A0A4U5W3R9-F1
#
_cell.length_a   1.000
_cell.length_b   1.000
_cell.length_c   1.000
_cell.angle_alpha   90.00
_cell.angle_beta   90.00
_cell.angle_gamma   90.00
#
_symmetry.space_group_name_H-M   'P 1'
#
loop_
_entity.id
_entity.type
_entity.pdbx_description
1 polymer ?
#
loop_
_entity_poly.entity_id
_entity_poly.type
_entity_poly.pdbx_seq_one_letter_code
_entity_poly.pdbx_strand_id
1 'polypeptide(L)'
;MTPQGVAVRDSTQSTTPAIKFERGQFVLYRDPEKFWTGQAGHTFVCRVDRVCLGDTYDLTPLPNGRPIYYANPDYMRLLPAVDAMRDIDTAPLNTDAAADDMTAAALAWLTQQHATANQRPELPAQHD
;
A
#
# COMPACT_ATOMS: atom_id res chain seq x y z
N MET A 1 -34.30 -20.85 31.90
CA MET A 1 -33.83 -19.64 31.18
C MET A 1 -32.51 -19.24 31.80
N THR A 2 -31.41 -19.48 31.10
CA THR A 2 -30.04 -19.22 31.58
C THR A 2 -29.28 -18.62 30.40
N PRO A 3 -28.82 -17.35 30.44
CA PRO A 3 -28.01 -16.80 29.37
C PRO A 3 -26.56 -17.24 29.59
N GLN A 4 -26.05 -18.10 28.73
CA GLN A 4 -24.66 -18.56 28.73
C GLN A 4 -23.83 -17.74 27.73
N GLY A 5 -22.78 -17.12 28.25
CA GLY A 5 -21.48 -17.00 27.59
C GLY A 5 -21.36 -15.95 26.47
N VAL A 6 -21.01 -14.71 26.85
CA VAL A 6 -20.30 -13.80 25.96
C VAL A 6 -18.93 -14.43 25.65
N ALA A 7 -18.72 -14.80 24.39
CA ALA A 7 -17.42 -15.23 23.91
C ALA A 7 -16.40 -14.09 24.09
N VAL A 8 -15.47 -14.28 25.04
CA VAL A 8 -14.27 -13.45 25.15
C VAL A 8 -13.49 -13.65 23.85
N ARG A 9 -13.40 -12.58 23.05
CA ARG A 9 -12.48 -12.55 21.92
C ARG A 9 -11.08 -12.54 22.51
N ASP A 10 -10.35 -13.63 22.27
CA ASP A 10 -8.94 -13.74 22.56
C ASP A 10 -8.20 -12.66 21.77
N SER A 11 -7.86 -11.56 22.45
CA SER A 11 -6.99 -10.53 21.91
C SER A 11 -5.59 -11.11 21.89
N THR A 12 -5.27 -11.88 20.85
CA THR A 12 -3.90 -12.35 20.61
C THR A 12 -3.04 -11.10 20.39
N GLN A 13 -2.45 -10.60 21.46
CA GLN A 13 -1.33 -9.68 21.42
C GLN A 13 -0.18 -10.45 20.78
N SER A 14 -0.16 -10.43 19.44
CA SER A 14 1.00 -10.84 18.66
C SER A 14 2.12 -9.89 19.04
N THR A 15 2.87 -10.27 20.07
CA THR A 15 4.18 -9.69 20.34
C THR A 15 5.04 -10.23 19.22
N THR A 16 5.01 -9.53 18.08
CA THR A 16 5.86 -9.83 16.93
C THR A 16 7.28 -9.94 17.47
N PRO A 17 7.97 -11.08 17.30
CA PRO A 17 9.34 -11.23 17.77
C PRO A 17 10.15 -10.06 17.22
N ALA A 18 11.03 -9.46 18.03
CA ALA A 18 11.88 -8.38 17.59
C ALA A 18 12.73 -8.87 16.41
N ILE A 19 12.29 -8.54 15.19
CA ILE A 19 12.97 -8.93 13.97
C ILE A 19 14.29 -8.19 13.97
N LYS A 20 15.40 -8.92 14.14
CA LYS A 20 16.73 -8.37 13.95
C LYS A 20 17.03 -8.33 12.47
N PHE A 21 17.41 -7.16 11.98
CA PHE A 21 17.81 -7.00 10.58
C PHE A 21 19.32 -7.19 10.45
N GLU A 22 19.74 -7.77 9.35
CA GLU A 22 21.14 -8.02 9.05
C GLU A 22 21.63 -7.14 7.90
N ARG A 23 22.92 -6.82 7.91
CA ARG A 23 23.56 -6.09 6.83
C ARG A 23 23.37 -6.81 5.50
N GLY A 24 23.02 -6.05 4.46
CA GLY A 24 22.79 -6.55 3.11
C GLY A 24 21.34 -6.97 2.85
N GLN A 25 20.50 -7.09 3.88
CA GLN A 25 19.07 -7.37 3.69
C GLN A 25 18.34 -6.17 3.09
N PHE A 26 17.28 -6.48 2.35
CA PHE A 26 16.36 -5.48 1.85
C PHE A 26 15.16 -5.36 2.78
N VAL A 27 14.79 -4.11 3.05
CA VAL A 27 13.67 -3.76 3.92
C VAL A 27 12.78 -2.77 3.21
N LEU A 28 11.48 -2.87 3.46
CA LEU A 28 10.55 -1.79 3.21
C LEU A 28 10.66 -0.81 4.38
N TYR A 29 11.10 0.41 4.10
CA TYR A 29 11.18 1.47 5.09
C TYR A 29 10.04 2.46 4.87
N ARG A 30 9.44 2.92 5.97
CA ARG A 30 8.46 4.00 5.96
C ARG A 30 9.03 5.21 6.69
N ASP A 31 9.16 6.33 6.00
CA ASP A 31 9.49 7.61 6.60
C ASP A 31 8.29 8.07 7.46
N PRO A 32 8.41 8.13 8.79
CA PRO A 32 7.29 8.44 9.67
C PRO A 32 6.81 9.88 9.49
N GLU A 33 7.73 10.83 9.30
CA GLU A 33 7.37 12.24 9.17
C GLU A 33 6.60 12.49 7.88
N LYS A 34 7.08 11.93 6.76
CA LYS A 34 6.36 12.01 5.48
C LYS A 34 5.03 11.29 5.52
N PHE A 35 4.97 10.11 6.15
CA PHE A 35 3.73 9.36 6.28
C PHE A 35 2.66 10.15 7.04
N TRP A 36 3.00 10.67 8.23
CA TRP A 36 2.04 11.40 9.06
C TRP A 36 1.65 12.75 8.48
N THR A 37 2.51 13.38 7.68
CA THR A 37 2.20 14.62 6.97
C THR A 37 1.53 14.40 5.61
N GLY A 38 1.26 13.15 5.23
CA GLY A 38 0.59 12.81 3.96
C GLY A 38 1.43 13.08 2.71
N GLN A 39 2.75 13.19 2.84
CA GLN A 39 3.64 13.42 1.71
C GLN A 39 3.86 12.14 0.91
N ALA A 40 3.87 12.25 -0.42
CA ALA A 40 4.14 11.11 -1.30
C ALA A 40 5.56 10.55 -1.11
N GLY A 41 5.77 9.31 -1.55
CA GLY A 41 7.07 8.64 -1.44
C GLY A 41 7.51 8.37 0.01
N HIS A 42 6.54 8.21 0.92
CA HIS A 42 6.80 7.92 2.32
C HIS A 42 7.15 6.44 2.59
N THR A 43 6.97 5.53 1.63
CA THR A 43 7.34 4.10 1.77
C THR A 43 8.16 3.68 0.57
N PHE A 44 9.35 3.11 0.80
CA PHE A 44 10.27 2.71 -0.26
C PHE A 44 11.25 1.63 0.22
N VAL A 45 11.94 1.00 -0.73
CA VAL A 45 12.88 -0.11 -0.44
C VAL A 45 14.27 0.43 -0.14
N CYS A 46 14.87 -0.10 0.93
CA CYS A 46 16.23 0.20 1.34
C CYS A 46 17.06 -1.08 1.52
N ARG A 47 18.38 -0.95 1.39
CA ARG A 47 19.34 -1.95 1.87
C ARG A 47 19.84 -1.56 3.25
N VAL A 48 19.92 -2.52 4.17
CA VAL A 48 20.57 -2.34 5.48
C VAL A 48 22.09 -2.32 5.28
N ASP A 49 22.73 -1.19 5.57
CA ASP A 49 24.18 -1.05 5.43
C ASP A 49 24.93 -1.31 6.73
N ARG A 50 24.35 -0.90 7.86
CA ARG A 50 24.95 -1.04 9.19
C ARG A 50 23.88 -1.27 10.25
N VAL A 51 24.21 -2.12 11.23
CA VAL A 51 23.49 -2.24 12.50
C VAL A 51 24.24 -1.39 13.53
N CYS A 52 23.56 -0.39 14.10
CA CYS A 52 24.14 0.57 15.04
C CYS A 52 23.91 0.12 16.49
N LEU A 53 24.68 0.72 17.42
CA LEU A 53 24.46 0.52 18.86
C LEU A 53 23.09 1.09 19.25
N GLY A 54 22.28 0.32 19.97
CA GLY A 54 20.93 0.72 20.38
C GLY A 54 19.82 0.38 19.39
N ASP A 55 19.95 -0.72 18.64
CA ASP A 55 18.92 -1.31 17.77
C ASP A 55 18.41 -0.40 16.64
N THR A 56 19.24 0.55 16.19
CA THR A 56 18.96 1.37 15.01
C THR A 56 19.80 0.92 13.81
N TYR A 57 19.39 1.32 12.61
CA TYR A 57 20.00 0.84 11.36
C TYR A 57 20.32 1.98 10.42
N ASP A 58 21.49 1.92 9.77
CA ASP A 58 21.77 2.81 8.64
C ASP A 58 21.30 2.13 7.34
N LEU A 59 20.55 2.88 6.55
CA LEU A 59 19.87 2.38 5.35
C LEU A 59 20.31 3.18 4.13
N THR A 60 20.45 2.50 2.99
CA THR A 60 20.60 3.15 1.68
C THR A 60 19.36 2.87 0.84
N PRO A 61 18.59 3.90 0.43
CA PRO A 61 17.45 3.73 -0.46
C PRO A 61 17.88 3.35 -1.87
N LEU A 62 17.12 2.47 -2.53
CA LEU A 62 17.33 2.09 -3.93
C LEU A 62 16.56 3.00 -4.91
N PRO A 63 17.04 3.22 -6.15
CA PRO A 63 18.28 2.70 -6.71
C PRO A 63 19.54 3.45 -6.25
N ASN A 64 19.44 4.74 -5.91
CA ASN A 64 20.56 5.56 -5.43
C ASN A 64 20.03 6.76 -4.61
N GLY A 65 19.50 6.50 -3.42
CA GLY A 65 19.00 7.54 -2.51
C GLY A 65 20.06 8.11 -1.57
N ARG A 66 19.68 9.17 -0.85
CA ARG A 66 20.48 9.67 0.29
C ARG A 66 20.43 8.65 1.43
N PRO A 67 21.57 8.30 2.06
CA PRO A 67 21.56 7.42 3.22
C PRO A 67 20.68 7.97 4.35
N ILE A 68 20.00 7.05 5.05
CA ILE A 68 19.19 7.32 6.23
C ILE A 68 19.95 6.75 7.42
N TYR A 69 20.27 7.58 8.39
CA TYR A 69 21.02 7.17 9.57
C TYR A 69 20.10 6.94 10.75
N TYR A 70 20.45 5.96 11.59
CA TYR A 70 19.73 5.66 12.83
C TYR A 70 18.22 5.38 12.65
N ALA A 71 17.85 4.66 11.58
CA ALA A 71 16.47 4.30 11.33
C ALA A 71 15.92 3.40 12.45
N ASN A 72 14.71 3.72 12.91
CA ASN A 72 14.00 2.93 13.93
C ASN A 72 13.40 1.66 13.28
N PRO A 73 13.67 0.45 13.83
CA PRO A 73 13.14 -0.81 13.34
C PRO A 73 11.61 -0.90 13.30
N ASP A 74 10.88 -0.14 14.12
CA ASP A 74 9.42 -0.10 14.13
C ASP A 74 8.83 0.40 12.79
N TYR A 75 9.61 1.16 12.02
CA TYR A 75 9.25 1.65 10.69
C TYR A 75 9.90 0.85 9.56
N MET A 76 10.46 -0.32 9.88
CA MET A 76 11.10 -1.23 8.94
C MET A 76 10.33 -2.54 8.88
N ARG A 77 10.23 -3.10 7.68
CA ARG A 77 9.72 -4.45 7.46
C ARG A 77 10.69 -5.21 6.56
N LEU A 78 11.11 -6.40 6.97
CA LEU A 78 11.93 -7.26 6.13
C LEU A 78 11.18 -7.54 4.84
N LEU A 79 11.88 -7.47 3.71
CA LEU A 79 11.34 -7.85 2.40
C LEU A 79 11.98 -9.18 1.99
N PRO A 80 11.32 -10.33 2.25
CA PRO A 80 11.85 -11.63 1.85
C PRO A 80 11.95 -11.72 0.32
N ALA A 81 13.02 -12.34 -0.16
CA ALA A 81 13.22 -12.53 -1.60
C ALA A 81 12.07 -13.32 -2.24
N VAL A 82 11.49 -14.30 -1.54
CA VAL A 82 10.34 -15.08 -2.05
C VAL A 82 9.11 -14.20 -2.30
N ASP A 83 8.83 -13.24 -1.42
CA ASP A 83 7.70 -12.33 -1.60
C ASP A 83 8.01 -11.32 -2.71
N ALA A 84 9.22 -10.76 -2.74
CA ALA A 84 9.64 -9.84 -3.79
C ALA A 84 9.62 -10.47 -5.19
N MET A 85 10.11 -11.72 -5.32
CA MET A 85 10.09 -12.46 -6.57
C MET A 85 8.66 -12.82 -6.97
N ARG A 86 7.80 -13.24 -6.03
CA ARG A 86 6.37 -13.48 -6.31
C ARG A 86 5.68 -12.22 -6.82
N ASP A 87 5.93 -11.07 -6.20
CA ASP A 87 5.36 -9.80 -6.63
C ASP A 87 5.84 -9.42 -8.04
N ILE A 88 7.11 -9.71 -8.39
CA ILE A 88 7.62 -9.54 -9.76
C ILE A 88 6.93 -10.48 -10.75
N ASP A 89 6.80 -11.77 -10.40
CA ASP A 89 6.21 -12.79 -11.27
C ASP A 89 4.71 -12.58 -11.50
N THR A 90 4.02 -11.98 -10.52
CA THR A 90 2.58 -11.70 -10.57
C THR A 90 2.25 -10.28 -10.99
N ALA A 91 3.25 -9.40 -11.13
CA ALA A 91 3.03 -8.04 -11.59
C ALA A 91 2.44 -8.09 -13.01
N PRO A 92 1.32 -7.37 -13.27
CA PRO A 92 0.81 -7.23 -14.63
C PRO A 92 1.83 -6.44 -15.46
N LEU A 93 2.70 -7.16 -16.16
CA LEU A 93 3.69 -6.60 -17.07
C LEU A 93 2.95 -6.08 -18.30
N ASN A 94 2.59 -4.78 -18.32
CA ASN A 94 1.97 -4.09 -19.46
C ASN A 94 1.13 -5.05 -20.33
N THR A 95 0.12 -5.66 -19.73
CA THR A 95 -0.84 -6.40 -20.55
C THR A 95 -1.55 -5.34 -21.37
N ASP A 96 -1.60 -5.51 -22.69
CA ASP A 96 -2.48 -4.73 -23.57
C ASP A 96 -3.92 -4.67 -23.01
N ALA A 97 -4.31 -5.66 -22.20
CA ALA A 97 -5.52 -5.71 -21.40
C ALA A 97 -5.72 -4.54 -20.40
N ALA A 98 -4.67 -3.99 -19.78
CA ALA A 98 -4.83 -2.89 -18.82
C ALA A 98 -5.18 -1.56 -19.50
N ALA A 99 -4.67 -1.35 -20.73
CA ALA A 99 -5.10 -0.26 -21.59
C ALA A 99 -6.53 -0.54 -22.13
N ASP A 100 -6.79 -1.76 -22.60
CA ASP A 100 -8.08 -2.16 -23.15
C ASP A 100 -9.22 -2.08 -22.12
N ASP A 101 -9.00 -2.47 -20.86
CA ASP A 101 -10.02 -2.39 -19.80
C ASP A 101 -10.31 -0.93 -19.39
N MET A 102 -9.28 -0.07 -19.33
CA MET A 102 -9.48 1.35 -19.10
C MET A 102 -10.22 2.01 -20.27
N THR A 103 -9.88 1.63 -21.51
CA THR A 103 -10.57 2.09 -22.71
C THR A 103 -12.02 1.60 -22.76
N ALA A 104 -12.29 0.35 -22.42
CA ALA A 104 -13.63 -0.21 -22.36
C ALA A 104 -14.49 0.47 -21.28
N ALA A 105 -13.94 0.71 -20.09
CA ALA A 105 -14.63 1.44 -19.03
C ALA A 105 -14.91 2.90 -19.41
N ALA A 106 -13.95 3.59 -20.05
CA ALA A 106 -14.14 4.95 -20.53
C ALA A 106 -15.20 5.03 -21.64
N LEU A 107 -15.20 4.06 -22.57
CA LEU A 107 -16.22 3.96 -23.62
C LEU A 107 -17.60 3.67 -23.04
N ALA A 108 -17.72 2.76 -22.06
CA ALA A 108 -18.98 2.47 -21.38
C ALA A 108 -19.53 3.70 -20.64
N TRP A 109 -18.65 4.51 -20.04
CA TRP A 109 -19.05 5.76 -19.40
C TRP A 109 -19.52 6.81 -20.42
N LEU A 110 -18.82 6.94 -21.56
CA LEU A 110 -19.25 7.83 -22.65
C LEU A 110 -20.60 7.40 -23.25
N THR A 111 -20.81 6.10 -23.49
CA THR A 111 -22.10 5.61 -24.01
C THR A 111 -23.23 5.80 -22.99
N GLN A 112 -22.96 5.61 -21.70
CA GLN A 112 -23.92 5.88 -20.63
C GLN A 112 -24.30 7.37 -20.60
N GLN A 113 -23.33 8.28 -20.71
CA GLN A 113 -23.60 9.72 -20.77
C GLN A 113 -24.42 10.11 -21.99
N HIS A 114 -24.07 9.60 -23.17
CA HIS A 114 -24.80 9.84 -24.41
C HIS A 114 -26.24 9.28 -24.37
N ALA A 115 -26.45 8.14 -23.70
CA ALA A 115 -27.78 7.56 -23.51
C ALA A 115 -28.66 8.46 -22.61
N THR A 116 -28.11 9.05 -21.56
CA THR A 116 -28.83 10.02 -20.70
C THR A 116 -29.00 11.41 -21.34
N ALA A 117 -28.10 11.83 -22.23
CA ALA A 117 -28.18 13.14 -22.90
C ALA A 117 -29.35 13.25 -23.91
N ASN A 118 -29.85 12.11 -24.42
CA ASN A 118 -31.01 12.06 -25.31
C ASN A 118 -32.37 11.99 -24.57
N GLN A 119 -32.38 11.94 -23.24
CA GLN A 119 -33.62 12.08 -22.47
C GLN A 119 -33.93 13.57 -22.33
N ARG A 120 -34.78 14.09 -23.22
CA ARG A 120 -35.40 15.41 -23.09
C ARG A 120 -36.07 15.48 -21.71
N PRO A 121 -35.70 16.42 -20.82
CA PRO A 121 -36.40 16.59 -19.56
C PRO A 121 -37.86 16.97 -19.85
N GLU A 122 -38.80 16.15 -19.40
CA GLU A 122 -40.22 16.52 -19.39
C GLU A 122 -40.41 17.61 -18.33
N LEU A 123 -40.74 18.82 -18.78
CA LEU A 123 -41.08 19.94 -17.91
C LEU A 123 -42.37 19.59 -17.14
N PRO A 124 -42.42 19.76 -15.81
CA PRO A 124 -43.61 19.46 -15.04
C PRO A 124 -44.76 20.39 -15.46
N ALA A 125 -45.94 19.79 -15.66
CA ALA A 125 -47.16 20.52 -16.00
C ALA A 125 -47.50 21.52 -14.89
N GLN A 126 -47.69 22.79 -15.27
CA GLN A 126 -48.22 23.80 -14.35
C GLN A 126 -49.69 23.49 -14.07
N HIS A 127 -50.02 23.30 -12.80
CA HIS A 127 -51.38 23.17 -12.30
C HIS A 127 -51.89 24.57 -11.96
N ASP A 128 -52.99 25.00 -12.60
CA ASP A 128 -53.84 26.13 -12.19
C ASP A 128 -54.86 25.66 -11.12
#